data_AF-A0A838WKT5-F1
#
_entry.id   AF-A0A838WKT5-F1
#
_cell.length_a   1.000
_cell.length_b   1.000
_cell.length_c   1.000
_cell.angle_alpha   90.00
_cell.angle_beta   90.00
_cell.angle_gamma   90.00
#
_symmetry.space_group_name_H-M   'P 1'
#
loop_
_entity.id
_entity.type
_entity.pdbx_description
1 polymer ?
#
loop_
_entity_poly.entity_id
_entity_poly.type
_entity_poly.pdbx_seq_one_letter_code
_entity_poly.pdbx_strand_id
1 'polypeptide(L)'
;YPIPINLNTINKMYGLNLNNEEVADFYEQIKQKYDRIENSEQAVISKVGNDLYEKFFKNYTYKQWNLWPHQLDASVCARIPVRTNKDNRYFGDKYQLMPLHGYTKMFEKMLAHPNIKIMLNTSFQDVEKWLKFDHLIYTGPID
;
A
#
# COMPACT_ATOMS: atom_id res chain seq x y z
N TYR A 1 -10.98 -14.00 0.36
CA TYR A 1 -11.98 -12.91 0.50
C TYR A 1 -11.42 -11.66 -0.18
N PRO A 2 -12.25 -10.71 -0.64
CA PRO A 2 -11.73 -9.49 -1.25
C PRO A 2 -10.88 -8.72 -0.23
N ILE A 3 -9.76 -8.18 -0.73
CA ILE A 3 -8.98 -7.13 -0.10
C ILE A 3 -9.10 -5.91 -1.02
N PRO A 4 -9.55 -4.76 -0.50
CA PRO A 4 -9.67 -4.42 0.91
C PRO A 4 -10.91 -5.05 1.57
N ILE A 5 -10.89 -5.23 2.90
CA ILE A 5 -12.03 -5.80 3.65
C ILE A 5 -13.26 -4.94 3.39
N ASN A 6 -14.37 -5.57 3.03
CA ASN A 6 -15.59 -4.88 2.68
C ASN A 6 -16.86 -5.69 3.03
N LEU A 7 -18.04 -5.19 2.66
CA LEU A 7 -19.33 -5.84 2.94
C LEU A 7 -19.39 -7.30 2.45
N ASN A 8 -18.85 -7.59 1.27
CA ASN A 8 -18.82 -8.96 0.75
C ASN A 8 -17.93 -9.87 1.61
N THR A 9 -16.82 -9.35 2.14
CA THR A 9 -15.96 -10.08 3.08
C THR A 9 -16.71 -10.41 4.36
N ILE A 10 -17.37 -9.42 4.98
CA ILE A 10 -18.07 -9.61 6.27
C ILE A 10 -19.21 -10.62 6.13
N ASN A 11 -20.11 -10.42 5.16
CA ASN A 11 -21.24 -11.33 4.96
C ASN A 11 -20.77 -12.77 4.67
N LYS A 12 -19.77 -12.93 3.80
CA LYS A 12 -19.28 -14.28 3.45
C LYS A 12 -18.54 -14.97 4.59
N MET A 13 -17.74 -14.22 5.36
CA MET A 13 -16.90 -14.79 6.42
C MET A 13 -17.71 -15.19 7.65
N TYR A 14 -18.71 -14.38 8.02
CA TYR A 14 -19.51 -14.59 9.22
C TYR A 14 -20.90 -15.19 8.94
N GLY A 15 -21.23 -15.50 7.67
CA GLY A 15 -22.53 -16.04 7.29
C GLY A 15 -23.68 -15.05 7.51
N LEU A 16 -23.40 -13.76 7.40
CA LEU A 16 -24.36 -12.68 7.62
C LEU A 16 -24.95 -12.18 6.30
N ASN A 17 -26.00 -11.37 6.40
CA ASN A 17 -26.61 -10.68 5.27
C ASN A 17 -26.81 -9.19 5.58
N LEU A 18 -25.74 -8.55 6.05
CA LEU A 18 -25.74 -7.13 6.38
C LEU A 18 -25.86 -6.27 5.12
N ASN A 19 -26.32 -5.03 5.31
CA ASN A 19 -26.21 -3.93 4.36
C ASN A 19 -25.04 -3.00 4.70
N ASN A 20 -24.88 -1.90 3.96
CA ASN A 20 -23.75 -0.98 4.15
C ASN A 20 -23.74 -0.29 5.52
N GLU A 21 -24.91 0.10 6.03
CA GLU A 21 -25.06 0.77 7.34
C GLU A 21 -24.80 -0.23 8.47
N GLU A 22 -25.38 -1.43 8.36
CA GLU A 22 -25.18 -2.49 9.36
C GLU A 22 -23.73 -2.98 9.44
N VAL A 23 -22.96 -2.95 8.34
CA VAL A 23 -21.51 -3.22 8.39
C VAL A 23 -20.75 -2.10 9.10
N ALA A 24 -21.18 -0.85 8.97
CA ALA A 24 -20.57 0.25 9.72
C ALA A 24 -20.79 0.03 11.23
N ASP A 25 -22.02 -0.30 11.63
CA ASP A 25 -22.36 -0.63 13.02
C ASP A 25 -21.60 -1.85 13.53
N PHE A 26 -21.45 -2.89 12.69
CA PHE A 26 -20.62 -4.05 13.00
C PHE A 26 -19.18 -3.66 13.31
N TYR A 27 -18.57 -2.77 12.51
CA TYR A 27 -17.22 -2.27 12.80
C TYR A 27 -17.15 -1.46 14.10
N GLU A 28 -18.14 -0.62 14.38
CA GLU A 28 -18.21 0.14 15.65
C GLU A 28 -18.25 -0.78 16.88
N GLN A 29 -18.90 -1.95 16.77
CA GLN A 29 -19.00 -2.92 17.86
C GLN A 29 -17.69 -3.67 18.13
N ILE A 30 -16.86 -3.92 17.10
CA ILE A 30 -15.68 -4.78 17.23
C ILE A 30 -14.35 -4.01 17.27
N LYS A 31 -14.33 -2.75 16.80
CA LYS A 31 -13.11 -1.96 16.80
C LYS A 31 -12.66 -1.62 18.22
N GLN A 32 -11.36 -1.50 18.42
CA GLN A 32 -10.80 -1.04 19.70
C GLN A 32 -10.44 0.43 19.62
N LYS A 33 -10.76 1.19 20.67
CA LYS A 33 -10.36 2.59 20.78
C LYS A 33 -8.97 2.67 21.38
N TYR A 34 -8.13 3.51 20.79
CA TYR A 34 -6.83 3.88 21.31
C TYR A 34 -6.77 5.40 21.39
N ASP A 35 -6.13 5.94 22.43
CA ASP A 35 -5.94 7.39 22.57
C ASP A 35 -5.04 7.93 21.45
N ARG A 36 -4.05 7.12 21.04
CA ARG A 36 -3.16 7.38 19.91
C ARG A 36 -2.84 6.06 19.20
N ILE A 37 -2.80 6.12 17.87
CA ILE A 37 -2.33 5.01 17.03
C ILE A 37 -0.83 5.14 16.83
N GLU A 38 -0.07 4.16 17.31
CA GLU A 38 1.40 4.18 17.31
C GLU A 38 2.02 3.18 16.33
N ASN A 39 1.27 2.14 15.94
CA ASN A 39 1.79 1.07 15.10
C ASN A 39 0.73 0.48 14.17
N SER A 40 1.18 -0.39 13.25
CA SER A 40 0.34 -1.01 12.23
C SER A 40 -0.71 -1.97 12.81
N GLU A 41 -0.46 -2.61 13.95
CA GLU A 41 -1.46 -3.44 14.65
C GLU A 41 -2.66 -2.59 15.08
N GLN A 42 -2.40 -1.54 15.86
CA GLN A 42 -3.43 -0.61 16.34
C GLN A 42 -4.16 0.08 15.18
N ALA A 43 -3.46 0.44 14.11
CA ALA A 43 -4.03 1.08 12.93
C ALA A 43 -5.11 0.22 12.23
N VAL A 44 -5.00 -1.10 12.32
CA VAL A 44 -5.96 -2.05 11.76
C VAL A 44 -7.04 -2.40 12.78
N ILE A 45 -6.66 -2.76 14.02
CA ILE A 45 -7.61 -3.14 15.07
C ILE A 45 -8.59 -2.01 15.38
N SER A 46 -8.13 -0.75 15.34
CA SER A 46 -9.00 0.43 15.52
C SER A 46 -10.06 0.63 14.44
N LYS A 47 -10.02 -0.14 13.36
CA LYS A 47 -11.00 -0.08 12.25
C LYS A 47 -11.81 -1.36 12.13
N VAL A 48 -11.20 -2.53 12.32
CA VAL A 48 -11.83 -3.83 12.03
C VAL A 48 -11.80 -4.82 13.20
N GLY A 49 -11.27 -4.42 14.36
CA GLY A 49 -11.16 -5.30 15.52
C GLY A 49 -10.11 -6.40 15.36
N ASN A 50 -9.94 -7.20 16.43
CA ASN A 50 -8.86 -8.16 16.55
C ASN A 50 -9.00 -9.36 15.60
N ASP A 51 -10.21 -9.91 15.46
CA ASP A 51 -10.43 -11.12 14.65
C ASP A 51 -10.08 -10.91 13.16
N LEU A 52 -10.53 -9.79 12.57
CA LEU A 52 -10.20 -9.45 11.18
C LEU A 52 -8.73 -9.07 11.02
N TYR A 53 -8.12 -8.41 12.01
CA TYR A 53 -6.68 -8.15 12.03
C TYR A 53 -5.87 -9.46 11.96
N GLU A 54 -6.20 -10.43 12.82
CA GLU A 54 -5.49 -11.72 12.87
C GLU A 54 -5.63 -12.51 11.56
N LYS A 55 -6.85 -12.52 10.99
CA LYS A 55 -7.16 -13.26 9.75
C LYS A 55 -6.51 -12.67 8.50
N PHE A 56 -6.42 -11.34 8.40
CA PHE A 56 -6.01 -10.68 7.15
C PHE A 56 -4.65 -9.98 7.19
N PHE A 57 -4.21 -9.49 8.35
CA PHE A 57 -3.06 -8.59 8.43
C PHE A 57 -1.89 -9.22 9.18
N LYS A 58 -2.11 -9.81 10.36
CA LYS A 58 -1.03 -10.26 11.27
C LYS A 58 0.05 -11.10 10.58
N ASN A 59 -0.34 -12.27 10.08
CA ASN A 59 0.61 -13.22 9.50
C ASN A 59 1.09 -12.80 8.11
N TYR A 60 0.27 -12.09 7.33
CA TYR A 60 0.68 -11.56 6.04
C TYR A 60 1.79 -10.52 6.19
N THR A 61 1.62 -9.60 7.15
CA THR A 61 2.58 -8.54 7.44
C THR A 61 3.90 -9.12 7.95
N TYR A 62 3.84 -10.07 8.89
CA TYR A 62 5.04 -10.76 9.37
C TYR A 62 5.78 -11.46 8.22
N LYS A 63 5.07 -12.16 7.35
CA LYS A 63 5.68 -12.82 6.19
C LYS A 63 6.33 -11.84 5.21
N GLN A 64 5.73 -10.66 5.00
CA GLN A 64 6.23 -9.66 4.05
C GLN A 64 7.43 -8.88 4.58
N TRP A 65 7.43 -8.56 5.88
CA TRP A 65 8.38 -7.63 6.50
C TRP A 65 9.37 -8.28 7.45
N ASN A 66 9.17 -9.57 7.79
CA ASN A 66 9.89 -10.27 8.85
C ASN A 66 9.82 -9.53 10.22
N LEU A 67 8.73 -8.79 10.43
CA LEU A 67 8.44 -8.00 11.63
C LEU A 67 6.96 -8.09 11.94
N TRP A 68 6.62 -8.14 13.22
CA TRP A 68 5.22 -8.14 13.65
C TRP A 68 4.60 -6.74 13.47
N PRO A 69 3.28 -6.63 13.22
CA PRO A 69 2.65 -5.33 12.99
C PRO A 69 2.78 -4.31 14.13
N HIS A 70 2.94 -4.76 15.38
CA HIS A 70 3.21 -3.86 16.51
C HIS A 70 4.62 -3.25 16.48
N GLN A 71 5.53 -3.78 15.66
CA GLN A 71 6.89 -3.29 15.45
C GLN A 71 7.02 -2.38 14.21
N LEU A 72 5.93 -2.20 13.46
CA LEU A 72 5.90 -1.39 12.25
C LEU A 72 5.12 -0.10 12.48
N ASP A 73 5.57 0.98 11.87
CA ASP A 73 4.86 2.25 11.86
C ASP A 73 3.42 2.08 11.36
N ALA A 74 2.49 2.88 11.89
CA ALA A 74 1.06 2.81 11.55
C ALA A 74 0.79 2.93 10.04
N SER A 75 1.60 3.69 9.30
CA SER A 75 1.41 3.92 7.87
C SER A 75 1.49 2.65 7.01
N VAL A 76 2.25 1.63 7.44
CA VAL A 76 2.49 0.41 6.64
C VAL A 76 1.19 -0.36 6.38
N CYS A 77 0.35 -0.53 7.40
CA CYS A 77 -0.96 -1.18 7.26
C CYS A 77 -2.10 -0.18 7.00
N ALA A 78 -1.97 1.08 7.41
CA ALA A 78 -3.01 2.10 7.21
C ALA A 78 -3.34 2.37 5.73
N ARG A 79 -2.43 2.02 4.80
CA ARG A 79 -2.64 2.13 3.35
C ARG A 79 -3.74 1.24 2.79
N ILE A 80 -4.12 0.17 3.49
CA ILE A 80 -5.19 -0.74 3.04
C ILE A 80 -6.51 -0.24 3.64
N PRO A 81 -7.44 0.27 2.82
CA PRO A 81 -8.69 0.82 3.34
C PRO A 81 -9.62 -0.29 3.86
N VAL A 82 -10.56 0.09 4.71
CA VAL A 82 -11.69 -0.74 5.12
C VAL A 82 -12.93 -0.11 4.55
N ARG A 83 -13.82 -0.91 3.96
CA ARG A 83 -14.99 -0.40 3.26
C ARG A 83 -16.27 -0.97 3.86
N THR A 84 -17.32 -0.18 3.83
CA THR A 84 -18.67 -0.62 4.20
C THR A 84 -19.51 -1.03 2.99
N ASN A 85 -19.05 -0.72 1.77
CA ASN A 85 -19.74 -1.05 0.52
C ASN A 85 -19.24 -2.36 -0.10
N LYS A 86 -19.76 -2.71 -1.29
CA LYS A 86 -19.38 -3.93 -2.04
C LYS A 86 -18.24 -3.72 -3.03
N ASP A 87 -17.58 -2.57 -3.03
CA ASP A 87 -16.48 -2.30 -3.96
C ASP A 87 -15.28 -3.19 -3.63
N ASN A 88 -14.99 -4.13 -4.52
CA ASN A 88 -13.90 -5.11 -4.39
C ASN A 88 -12.60 -4.65 -5.09
N ARG A 89 -12.55 -3.46 -5.71
CA ARG A 89 -11.34 -2.97 -6.40
C ARG A 89 -10.24 -2.68 -5.38
N TYR A 90 -8.99 -3.05 -5.66
CA TYR A 90 -7.88 -2.79 -4.74
C TYR A 90 -7.65 -1.29 -4.52
N PHE A 91 -7.70 -0.52 -5.61
CA PHE A 91 -7.50 0.94 -5.62
C PHE A 91 -8.82 1.69 -5.74
N GLY A 92 -8.92 2.83 -5.06
CA GLY A 92 -10.06 3.75 -5.13
C GLY A 92 -9.90 4.85 -6.18
N ASP A 93 -8.75 4.90 -6.86
CA ASP A 93 -8.36 5.97 -7.77
C ASP A 93 -9.25 6.06 -9.01
N LYS A 94 -9.40 7.28 -9.53
CA LYS A 94 -10.21 7.57 -10.74
C LYS A 94 -9.61 6.94 -12.00
N TYR A 95 -8.28 6.98 -12.13
CA TYR A 95 -7.58 6.48 -13.31
C TYR A 95 -6.77 5.24 -12.94
N GLN A 96 -7.24 4.08 -13.40
CA GLN A 96 -6.60 2.79 -13.18
C GLN A 96 -6.32 2.16 -14.54
N LEU A 97 -5.14 2.45 -15.10
CA LEU A 97 -4.75 1.97 -16.43
C LEU A 97 -3.31 1.46 -16.40
N MET A 98 -3.03 0.48 -17.26
CA MET A 98 -1.67 0.04 -17.55
C MET A 98 -1.21 0.70 -18.86
N PRO A 99 0.07 1.07 -18.99
CA PRO A 99 0.60 1.52 -20.28
C PRO A 99 0.36 0.46 -21.36
N LEU A 100 -0.31 0.85 -22.46
CA LEU A 100 -0.74 -0.07 -23.52
C LEU A 100 0.40 -0.93 -24.09
N HIS A 101 1.62 -0.38 -24.12
CA HIS A 101 2.82 -1.04 -24.64
C HIS A 101 3.84 -1.38 -23.54
N GLY A 102 3.41 -1.41 -22.28
CA GLY A 102 4.27 -1.67 -21.12
C GLY A 102 5.10 -0.46 -20.66
N TYR A 103 5.65 -0.57 -19.45
CA TYR A 103 6.39 0.52 -18.79
C TYR A 103 7.68 0.90 -19.54
N THR A 104 8.43 -0.08 -20.08
CA THR A 104 9.66 0.21 -20.82
C THR A 104 9.41 1.14 -22.02
N LYS A 105 8.35 0.89 -22.80
CA LYS A 105 8.00 1.76 -23.94
C LYS A 105 7.55 3.15 -23.52
N MET A 106 6.95 3.27 -22.34
CA MET A 106 6.64 4.58 -21.76
C MET A 106 7.92 5.34 -21.41
N PHE A 107 8.87 4.71 -20.72
CA PHE A 107 10.16 5.32 -20.36
C PHE A 107 11.01 5.67 -21.57
N GLU A 108 11.08 4.79 -22.59
CA GLU A 108 11.77 5.09 -23.85
C GLU A 108 11.26 6.40 -24.46
N LYS A 109 9.94 6.61 -24.49
CA LYS A 109 9.34 7.86 -25.01
C LYS A 109 9.63 9.07 -24.12
N MET A 110 9.57 8.91 -22.80
CA MET A 110 9.88 9.99 -21.86
C MET A 110 11.32 10.49 -22.00
N LEU A 111 12.26 9.58 -22.31
CA LEU A 111 13.69 9.88 -22.40
C LEU A 111 14.17 10.15 -23.83
N ALA A 112 13.30 10.03 -24.84
CA ALA A 112 13.61 10.22 -26.26
C ALA A 112 13.71 11.70 -26.64
N HIS A 113 14.66 12.42 -26.04
CA HIS A 113 14.96 13.81 -26.37
C HIS A 113 16.46 13.95 -26.69
N PRO A 114 16.88 14.71 -27.73
CA PRO A 114 18.29 14.80 -28.14
C PRO A 114 19.23 15.29 -27.01
N ASN A 115 18.71 16.07 -26.07
CA ASN A 115 19.47 16.59 -24.91
C ASN A 115 19.57 15.60 -23.73
N ILE A 116 18.88 14.46 -23.78
CA ILE A 116 18.96 13.43 -22.74
C ILE A 116 19.95 12.37 -23.21
N LYS A 117 21.01 12.13 -22.42
CA LYS A 117 21.96 11.05 -22.62
C LYS A 117 21.77 10.02 -21.51
N ILE A 118 21.69 8.75 -21.87
CA ILE A 118 21.44 7.65 -20.94
C ILE A 118 22.69 6.78 -20.91
N MET A 119 23.19 6.52 -19.70
CA MET A 119 24.27 5.57 -19.46
C MET A 119 23.74 4.48 -18.53
N LEU A 120 23.66 3.24 -19.02
CA LEU A 120 23.15 2.09 -18.28
C LEU A 120 24.31 1.25 -17.75
N ASN A 121 24.02 0.40 -16.76
CA ASN A 121 25.02 -0.50 -16.16
C ASN A 121 26.25 0.28 -15.65
N THR A 122 26.03 1.41 -14.98
CA THR A 122 27.06 2.33 -14.53
C THR A 122 26.68 2.85 -13.15
N SER A 123 27.54 2.65 -12.14
CA SER A 123 27.36 3.31 -10.85
C SER A 123 27.74 4.78 -10.97
N PHE A 124 27.02 5.67 -10.28
CA PHE A 124 27.39 7.08 -10.27
C PHE A 124 28.82 7.29 -9.72
N GLN A 125 29.24 6.48 -8.74
CA GLN A 125 30.57 6.54 -8.13
C GLN A 125 31.72 6.29 -9.13
N ASP A 126 31.46 5.52 -10.19
CA ASP A 126 32.46 5.22 -11.24
C ASP A 126 32.72 6.41 -12.16
N VAL A 127 31.74 7.32 -12.26
CA VAL A 127 31.75 8.44 -13.21
C VAL A 127 31.87 9.81 -12.57
N GLU A 128 31.54 9.92 -11.29
CA GLU A 128 31.54 11.18 -10.53
C GLU A 128 32.86 11.96 -10.66
N LYS A 129 33.99 11.26 -10.72
CA LYS A 129 35.33 11.89 -10.77
C LYS A 129 35.64 12.58 -12.09
N TRP A 130 34.99 12.19 -13.19
CA TRP A 130 35.30 12.70 -14.53
C TRP A 130 34.11 13.29 -15.26
N LEU A 131 32.88 12.98 -14.84
CA LEU A 131 31.67 13.57 -15.38
C LEU A 131 31.50 15.00 -14.83
N LYS A 132 31.41 15.98 -15.72
CA LYS A 132 31.18 17.39 -15.35
C LYS A 132 29.70 17.72 -15.45
N PHE A 133 29.15 18.32 -14.40
CA PHE A 133 27.76 18.76 -14.33
C PHE A 133 27.66 19.97 -13.38
N ASP A 134 26.67 20.84 -13.61
CA ASP A 134 26.42 22.00 -12.74
C ASP A 134 25.57 21.63 -11.52
N HIS A 135 24.72 20.61 -11.65
CA HIS A 135 23.80 20.16 -10.61
C HIS A 135 23.57 18.66 -10.69
N LEU A 136 23.42 18.02 -9.52
CA LEU A 136 23.13 16.60 -9.40
C LEU A 136 21.74 16.40 -8.80
N ILE A 137 20.89 15.66 -9.52
CA ILE A 137 19.67 15.08 -8.97
C ILE A 137 19.97 13.61 -8.66
N TYR A 138 20.07 13.27 -7.37
CA TYR A 138 20.40 11.93 -6.92
C TYR A 138 19.14 11.22 -6.38
N THR A 139 18.85 10.02 -6.88
CA THR A 139 17.67 9.22 -6.50
C THR A 139 18.03 7.82 -5.99
N GLY A 140 19.27 7.63 -5.56
CA GLY A 140 19.74 6.39 -4.92
C GLY A 140 19.46 6.35 -3.41
N PRO A 141 19.96 5.32 -2.70
CA PRO A 141 19.92 5.26 -1.24
C PRO A 141 20.66 6.45 -0.60
N ILE A 142 20.11 6.99 0.50
CA ILE A 142 20.64 8.19 1.17
C ILE A 142 21.81 7.84 2.11
N ASP A 143 21.79 6.64 2.69
CA ASP A 143 22.83 6.05 3.54
C ASP A 143 24.02 5.51 2.72
#